data_AF-A0A974MV55-F1
#
_entry.id   AF-A0A974MV55-F1
#
_cell.length_a   1.000
_cell.length_b   1.000
_cell.length_c   1.000
_cell.angle_alpha   90.00
_cell.angle_beta   90.00
_cell.angle_gamma   90.00
#
_symmetry.space_group_name_H-M   'P 1'
#
loop_
_entity.id
_entity.type
_entity.pdbx_description
1 polymer ?
#
loop_
_entity_poly.entity_id
_entity_poly.type
_entity_poly.pdbx_seq_one_letter_code
_entity_poly.pdbx_strand_id
1 'polypeptide(L)' 'MVRKDFILDERTLPLTIQKDIKALVEYQNSNERINLDLYWGELYGSINSSQHGREITKEIADYLREKYLGI' A
#
# COMPACT_ATOMS: atom_id res chain seq x y z
N MET A 1 -6.98 -16.38 3.17
CA MET A 1 -7.87 -16.31 4.34
C MET A 1 -7.32 -15.21 5.24
N VAL A 2 -7.79 -13.96 5.06
CA VAL A 2 -7.38 -12.84 5.89
C VAL A 2 -7.91 -13.08 7.29
N ARG A 3 -7.04 -13.04 8.29
CA ARG A 3 -7.44 -13.20 9.70
C ARG A 3 -8.40 -12.07 10.06
N LYS A 4 -9.55 -12.44 10.60
CA LYS A 4 -10.70 -11.57 10.90
C LYS A 4 -10.40 -10.45 11.92
N ASP A 5 -9.21 -10.45 12.54
CA ASP A 5 -8.81 -9.53 13.62
C ASP A 5 -7.42 -8.88 13.41
N PHE A 6 -6.88 -8.86 12.17
CA PHE A 6 -5.62 -8.15 11.91
C PHE A 6 -5.87 -6.63 11.85
N ILE A 7 -5.53 -5.94 12.94
CA ILE A 7 -5.55 -4.47 13.00
C ILE A 7 -4.13 -3.97 12.78
N LEU A 8 -3.91 -3.33 11.63
CA LEU A 8 -2.68 -2.61 11.30
C LEU A 8 -2.89 -1.11 11.55
N ASP A 9 -2.05 -0.50 12.39
CA ASP A 9 -1.97 0.96 12.45
C ASP A 9 -1.09 1.46 11.31
N GLU A 10 -1.71 1.98 10.25
CA GLU A 10 -0.99 2.45 9.06
C GLU A 10 -0.01 3.60 9.35
N ARG A 11 -0.16 4.29 10.48
CA ARG A 11 0.77 5.35 10.92
C ARG A 11 2.13 4.81 11.35
N THR A 12 2.24 3.50 11.60
CA THR A 12 3.51 2.84 11.94
C THR A 12 4.24 2.31 10.71
N LEU A 13 3.66 2.42 9.51
CA LEU A 13 4.31 2.00 8.28
C LEU A 13 5.46 2.95 7.92
N PRO A 14 6.44 2.52 7.11
CA PRO A 14 7.42 3.41 6.51
C PRO A 14 6.77 4.63 5.87
N LEU A 15 7.38 5.81 6.05
CA LEU A 15 6.80 7.08 5.61
C LEU A 15 6.51 7.10 4.10
N THR A 16 7.31 6.41 3.30
CA THR A 16 7.09 6.26 1.85
C THR A 16 5.78 5.53 1.56
N ILE A 17 5.52 4.39 2.23
CA ILE A 17 4.26 3.66 2.10
C ILE A 17 3.07 4.53 2.51
N GLN A 18 3.19 5.28 3.61
CA GLN A 18 2.12 6.19 4.04
C GLN A 18 1.79 7.24 2.97
N LYS A 19 2.82 7.83 2.35
CA LYS A 19 2.65 8.82 1.27
C LYS A 19 1.99 8.22 0.04
N ASP A 20 2.42 7.02 -0.38
CA ASP A 20 1.91 6.41 -1.61
C ASP A 20 0.49 5.85 -1.43
N ILE A 21 0.14 5.33 -0.24
CA ILE A 21 -1.25 5.02 0.13
C ILE A 21 -2.11 6.27 0.00
N LYS A 22 -1.66 7.38 0.59
CA LYS A 22 -2.40 8.64 0.54
C LYS A 22 -2.60 9.09 -0.91
N ALA A 23 -1.55 9.08 -1.73
CA ALA A 23 -1.62 9.48 -3.14
C ALA A 23 -2.61 8.61 -3.94
N LEU A 24 -2.55 7.28 -3.78
CA LEU A 24 -3.46 6.36 -4.45
C LEU A 24 -4.92 6.58 -4.01
N VAL A 25 -5.17 6.76 -2.71
CA VAL A 25 -6.52 6.99 -2.18
C VAL A 25 -7.07 8.34 -2.63
N GLU A 26 -6.26 9.41 -2.60
CA GLU A 26 -6.66 10.73 -3.12
C GLU A 26 -6.99 10.66 -4.60
N TYR A 27 -6.19 9.94 -5.39
CA TYR A 27 -6.46 9.68 -6.81
C TYR A 27 -7.78 8.94 -7.01
N GLN A 28 -8.01 7.84 -6.29
CA GLN A 28 -9.24 7.03 -6.40
C GLN A 28 -10.51 7.82 -6.05
N ASN A 29 -10.40 8.80 -5.14
CA ASN A 29 -11.50 9.69 -4.78
C ASN A 29 -11.65 10.91 -5.69
N SER A 30 -10.74 11.09 -6.65
CA SER A 30 -10.79 12.20 -7.61
C SER A 30 -11.68 11.85 -8.81
N ASN A 31 -12.04 12.88 -9.59
CA ASN A 31 -12.67 12.69 -10.91
C ASN A 31 -11.65 12.39 -12.02
N GLU A 32 -10.36 12.32 -11.69
CA GLU A 32 -9.30 11.98 -12.65
C GLU A 32 -9.39 10.49 -13.01
N ARG A 33 -9.08 10.18 -14.28
CA ARG A 33 -9.14 8.82 -14.84
C ARG A 33 -7.87 8.41 -15.58
N ILE A 34 -6.86 9.27 -15.55
CA ILE A 34 -5.53 9.02 -16.14
C ILE A 34 -4.55 8.66 -15.02
N ASN A 35 -3.47 7.95 -15.29
CA ASN A 35 -2.36 7.69 -14.35
C ASN A 35 -2.64 6.75 -13.15
N LEU A 36 -3.70 5.94 -13.15
CA LEU A 36 -3.90 4.94 -12.08
C LEU A 36 -2.70 3.99 -11.96
N ASP A 37 -2.16 3.57 -13.09
CA ASP A 37 -0.98 2.70 -13.21
C ASP A 37 0.26 3.30 -12.54
N LEU A 38 0.44 4.62 -12.60
CA LEU A 38 1.51 5.32 -11.90
C LEU A 38 1.35 5.18 -10.38
N TYR A 39 0.21 5.59 -9.82
CA TYR A 39 0.00 5.56 -8.36
C TYR A 39 -0.01 4.13 -7.80
N TRP A 40 -0.56 3.19 -8.57
CA TRP A 40 -0.50 1.76 -8.26
C TRP A 40 0.95 1.27 -8.25
N GLY A 41 1.74 1.66 -9.25
CA GLY A 41 3.15 1.30 -9.39
C GLY A 41 4.02 1.84 -8.26
N GLU A 42 3.82 3.09 -7.85
CA GLU A 42 4.54 3.70 -6.71
C GLU A 42 4.26 2.94 -5.42
N LEU A 43 2.99 2.69 -5.08
CA LEU A 43 2.64 1.94 -3.88
C LEU A 43 3.17 0.49 -3.93
N TYR A 44 3.06 -0.18 -5.08
CA TYR A 44 3.63 -1.52 -5.28
C TYR A 44 5.15 -1.51 -5.05
N GLY A 45 5.86 -0.54 -5.64
CA GLY A 45 7.31 -0.36 -5.48
C GLY A 45 7.70 -0.16 -4.02
N SER A 46 7.02 0.74 -3.31
CA SER A 46 7.28 1.02 -1.89
C SER A 46 7.03 -0.18 -0.99
N ILE A 47 5.94 -0.93 -1.19
CA ILE A 47 5.66 -2.16 -0.43
C ILE A 47 6.79 -3.18 -0.63
N ASN A 48 7.20 -3.43 -1.89
CA ASN A 48 8.26 -4.38 -2.19
C ASN A 48 9.61 -3.94 -1.61
N SER A 49 9.97 -2.66 -1.79
CA SER A 49 11.21 -2.10 -1.27
C SER A 49 11.29 -2.24 0.25
N SER A 50 10.24 -1.84 0.98
CA SER A 50 10.21 -1.97 2.45
C SER A 50 10.19 -3.44 2.91
N GLN A 51 9.56 -4.36 2.17
CA GLN A 51 9.62 -5.79 2.49
C GLN A 51 11.06 -6.32 2.32
N HIS A 52 11.72 -6.02 1.21
CA HIS A 52 13.10 -6.45 0.96
C HIS A 52 14.10 -5.78 1.90
N GLY A 53 13.83 -4.54 2.30
CA GLY A 53 14.55 -3.77 3.31
C GLY A 53 14.29 -4.21 4.75
N ARG A 54 13.37 -5.17 4.98
CA ARG A 54 12.97 -5.68 6.30
C ARG A 54 12.34 -4.62 7.21
N GLU A 55 11.78 -3.55 6.63
CA GLU A 55 11.04 -2.53 7.35
C GLU A 55 9.61 -2.98 7.70
N ILE A 56 9.06 -3.89 6.90
CA ILE A 56 7.78 -4.56 7.15
C ILE A 56 7.92 -6.07 6.93
N THR A 57 7.07 -6.86 7.58
CA THR A 57 7.03 -8.32 7.36
C THR A 57 6.34 -8.66 6.04
N LYS A 58 6.52 -9.90 5.58
CA LYS A 58 5.79 -10.41 4.42
C LYS A 58 4.28 -10.35 4.63
N GLU A 59 3.79 -10.65 5.83
CA GLU A 59 2.37 -10.62 6.18
C GLU A 59 1.79 -9.21 6.07
N ILE A 60 2.53 -8.19 6.52
CA ILE A 60 2.13 -6.78 6.34
C ILE A 60 2.13 -6.42 4.85
N ALA A 61 3.17 -6.80 4.11
CA ALA A 61 3.26 -6.54 2.67
C ALA A 61 2.11 -7.18 1.88
N ASP A 62 1.79 -8.45 2.16
CA ASP A 62 0.67 -9.16 1.55
C ASP A 62 -0.67 -8.50 1.88
N TYR A 63 -0.89 -8.11 3.14
CA TYR A 63 -2.09 -7.37 3.55
C TYR A 63 -2.25 -6.05 2.78
N LEU A 64 -1.15 -5.28 2.61
CA LEU A 64 -1.20 -4.01 1.88
C LEU A 64 -1.50 -4.21 0.40
N ARG A 65 -0.90 -5.23 -0.24
CA ARG A 65 -1.20 -5.59 -1.64
C ARG A 65 -2.66 -6.00 -1.82
N GLU A 66 -3.19 -6.84 -0.94
CA GLU A 66 -4.58 -7.27 -1.01
C GLU A 66 -5.53 -6.07 -0.81
N LYS A 67 -5.27 -5.22 0.19
CA LYS A 67 -6.14 -4.10 0.56
C LYS A 67 -6.18 -2.99 -0.49
N TYR A 68 -5.03 -2.61 -1.06
CA TYR A 68 -4.93 -1.41 -1.91
C TYR A 68 -4.74 -1.72 -3.39
N LEU A 69 -4.12 -2.85 -3.71
CA LEU A 69 -3.72 -3.19 -5.08
C LEU A 69 -4.54 -4.33 -5.70
N GLY A 70 -5.26 -5.09 -4.87
CA GLY A 70 -6.13 -6.19 -5.30
C GLY A 70 -5.36 -7.44 -5.78
N ILE A 71 -4.13 -7.65 -5.29
CA ILE A 71 -3.25 -8.78 -5.64
C ILE A 71 -2.75 -9.54 -4.42
#